data_AF-A0A357NBI1-F1
#
_entry.id   AF-A0A357NBI1-F1
#
_cell.length_a   1.000
_cell.length_b   1.000
_cell.length_c   1.000
_cell.angle_alpha   90.00
_cell.angle_beta   90.00
_cell.angle_gamma   90.00
#
_symmetry.space_group_name_H-M   'P 1'
#
loop_
_entity.id
_entity.type
_entity.pdbx_description
1 polymer ?
#
loop_
_entity_poly.entity_id
_entity_poly.type
_entity_poly.pdbx_seq_one_letter_code
_entity_poly.pdbx_strand_id
1 'polypeptide(L)' 'VVEKVQAAVDKVKEALKTDDMEKIKAETDALMKVAHELAAAAYEQAGPQPGAAASGAEQASPKDDNVVDAEYKVVDDEKK' A
#
# COMPACT_ATOMS: atom_id res chain seq x y z
N VAL A 1 12.90 -1.72 4.71
CA VAL A 1 11.80 -0.75 4.48
C VAL A 1 11.17 -0.31 5.81
N VAL A 2 10.85 -1.24 6.70
CA VAL A 2 10.30 -0.94 8.05
C VAL A 2 11.15 0.07 8.85
N GLU A 3 12.47 -0.10 8.92
CA GLU A 3 13.36 0.86 9.60
C GLU A 3 13.34 2.26 8.98
N LYS A 4 13.19 2.36 7.65
CA LYS A 4 13.08 3.65 6.95
C LYS A 4 11.77 4.35 7.30
N VAL A 5 10.67 3.60 7.42
CA VAL A 5 9.37 4.13 7.86
C VAL A 5 9.48 4.63 9.29
N GLN A 6 10.08 3.84 10.20
CA GLN A 6 10.25 4.24 11.60
C GLN A 6 11.07 5.52 11.72
N ALA A 7 12.19 5.62 11.00
CA ALA A 7 13.01 6.82 10.97
C ALA A 7 12.25 8.05 10.41
N ALA A 8 11.46 7.88 9.36
CA ALA A 8 10.64 8.96 8.80
C ALA A 8 9.55 9.42 9.79
N VAL A 9 8.90 8.48 10.49
CA VAL A 9 7.93 8.79 11.54
C VAL A 9 8.56 9.59 12.67
N ASP A 10 9.77 9.21 13.11
CA ASP A 10 10.44 9.91 14.21
C ASP A 10 10.89 11.32 13.80
N LYS A 11 11.30 11.53 12.54
CA LYS A 11 11.59 12.86 12.01
C LYS A 11 10.35 13.76 11.93
N VAL A 12 9.21 13.23 11.51
CA VAL A 12 7.93 13.97 11.53
C VAL A 12 7.58 14.36 12.97
N LYS A 13 7.69 13.42 13.92
CA LYS A 13 7.46 13.71 15.35
C LYS A 13 8.40 14.78 15.90
N GLU A 14 9.66 14.79 15.49
CA GLU A 14 10.63 15.82 15.86
C GLU A 14 10.28 17.17 15.24
N ALA A 15 9.88 17.20 13.96
CA ALA A 15 9.46 18.41 13.27
C ALA A 15 8.20 19.02 13.92
N LEU A 16 7.25 18.19 14.36
CA LEU A 16 6.04 18.63 15.07
C LEU A 16 6.31 19.28 16.44
N LYS A 17 7.50 19.13 17.01
CA LYS A 17 7.91 19.85 18.24
C LYS A 17 8.35 21.29 17.95
N THR A 18 8.42 21.68 16.69
CA THR A 18 8.83 23.01 16.23
C THR A 18 7.69 23.67 15.46
N ASP A 19 7.73 24.99 15.32
CA ASP A 19 6.76 25.74 14.50
C ASP A 19 7.19 25.88 13.03
N ASP A 20 8.16 25.08 12.59
CA ASP A 20 8.67 25.10 11.21
C ASP A 20 7.74 24.33 10.27
N MET A 21 6.77 25.03 9.70
CA MET A 21 5.77 24.48 8.79
C MET A 21 6.39 23.93 7.49
N GLU A 22 7.51 24.48 7.02
CA GLU A 22 8.20 23.95 5.84
C GLU A 22 8.85 22.60 6.16
N LYS A 23 9.49 22.50 7.32
CA LYS A 23 10.08 21.24 7.80
C LYS A 23 9.03 20.17 8.04
N ILE A 24 7.90 20.50 8.67
CA ILE A 24 6.80 19.55 8.90
C ILE A 24 6.28 19.01 7.56
N LYS A 25 6.08 19.88 6.56
CA LYS A 25 5.67 19.44 5.21
C LYS A 25 6.70 18.52 4.57
N ALA A 26 7.97 18.92 4.56
CA ALA A 26 9.04 18.14 3.94
C ALA A 26 9.17 16.74 4.54
N GLU A 27 9.12 16.63 5.87
CA GLU A 27 9.20 15.34 6.56
C GLU A 27 7.93 14.50 6.37
N THR A 28 6.75 15.14 6.26
CA THR A 28 5.49 14.45 5.95
C THR A 28 5.49 13.88 4.53
N ASP A 29 5.96 14.65 3.55
CA ASP A 29 6.12 14.19 2.16
C ASP A 29 7.13 13.04 2.07
N ALA A 30 8.21 13.11 2.84
CA ALA A 30 9.18 12.03 2.94
C ALA A 30 8.55 10.75 3.53
N LEU A 31 7.76 10.88 4.61
CA LEU A 31 7.04 9.75 5.20
C LEU A 31 6.07 9.11 4.19
N MET A 32 5.29 9.91 3.45
CA MET A 32 4.38 9.37 2.43
C MET A 32 5.10 8.55 1.36
N LYS A 33 6.26 9.02 0.87
CA LYS A 33 7.05 8.28 -0.12
C LYS A 33 7.46 6.90 0.40
N VAL A 34 7.99 6.83 1.62
CA VAL A 34 8.41 5.55 2.21
C VAL A 34 7.22 4.65 2.55
N ALA A 35 6.07 5.23 2.91
CA ALA A 35 4.84 4.48 3.13
C ALA A 35 4.33 3.84 1.83
N HIS A 36 4.40 4.54 0.70
CA HIS A 36 4.10 3.98 -0.61
C HIS A 36 5.05 2.85 -1.00
N GLU A 37 6.36 3.01 -0.75
CA GLU A 37 7.33 1.93 -0.95
C GLU A 37 7.02 0.71 -0.08
N LEU A 38 6.60 0.91 1.18
CA LEU A 38 6.17 -0.19 2.05
C LEU A 38 4.91 -0.87 1.52
N ALA A 39 3.91 -0.11 1.07
CA ALA A 39 2.69 -0.66 0.49
C ALA A 39 3.02 -1.50 -0.76
N ALA A 40 3.86 -0.96 -1.67
CA ALA A 40 4.31 -1.69 -2.85
C ALA A 40 5.05 -2.99 -2.47
N ALA A 41 5.98 -2.93 -1.52
CA ALA A 41 6.68 -4.10 -1.02
C ALA A 41 5.75 -5.12 -0.35
N ALA A 42 4.69 -4.66 0.34
CA ALA A 42 3.68 -5.54 0.92
C ALA A 42 2.82 -6.22 -0.16
N TYR A 43 2.46 -5.51 -1.23
CA TYR A 43 1.80 -6.10 -2.40
C TYR A 43 2.68 -7.13 -3.11
N GLU A 44 3.98 -6.84 -3.28
CA GLU A 44 4.93 -7.80 -3.85
C GLU A 44 5.10 -9.05 -2.97
N GLN A 45 5.13 -8.88 -1.64
CA GLN A 45 5.23 -10.01 -0.71
C GLN A 45 3.92 -10.80 -0.58
N ALA A 46 2.77 -10.18 -0.79
CA ALA A 46 1.48 -10.85 -0.74
C ALA A 46 1.26 -11.81 -1.93
N GLY A 47 2.03 -11.67 -3.02
CA GLY A 47 1.76 -12.39 -4.27
C GLY A 47 0.33 -12.11 -4.79
N PRO A 48 -0.09 -12.72 -5.90
CA PRO A 48 -1.48 -12.65 -6.32
C PRO A 48 -2.36 -13.41 -5.31
N GLN A 49 -2.77 -12.75 -4.23
CA GLN A 49 -3.91 -13.17 -3.42
C GLN A 49 -5.19 -12.68 -4.12
N PRO A 50 -6.02 -13.58 -4.68
CA PRO A 50 -7.32 -13.19 -5.19
C PRO A 50 -8.17 -12.68 -4.03
N GLY A 51 -8.53 -11.40 -4.06
CA GLY A 51 -9.60 -10.87 -3.20
C GLY A 51 -9.22 -9.93 -2.06
N ALA A 52 -8.07 -9.26 -2.07
CA ALA A 52 -7.83 -8.13 -1.17
C ALA A 52 -7.95 -6.79 -1.91
N ALA A 53 -9.17 -6.50 -2.39
CA ALA A 53 -9.53 -5.13 -2.75
C ALA A 53 -9.46 -4.27 -1.48
N ALA A 54 -8.72 -3.17 -1.61
CA ALA A 54 -8.36 -2.23 -0.56
C ALA A 54 -9.54 -1.85 0.33
N SER A 55 -9.33 -1.97 1.64
CA SER A 55 -10.17 -1.31 2.63
C SER A 55 -10.01 0.21 2.48
N GLY A 56 -11.09 0.87 2.03
CA GLY A 56 -11.31 2.31 2.27
C GLY A 56 -11.46 3.18 1.03
N ALA A 57 -12.67 3.23 0.45
CA ALA A 57 -13.31 4.45 -0.06
C ALA A 57 -14.78 4.16 -0.42
N GLU A 58 -15.68 5.01 0.08
CA GLU A 58 -17.09 5.23 -0.28
C GLU A 58 -18.01 4.09 -0.78
N GLN A 59 -18.98 3.75 0.09
CA GLN A 59 -20.43 3.80 -0.17
C GLN A 59 -20.92 3.54 -1.62
N ALA A 60 -21.35 2.30 -1.91
CA ALA A 60 -22.58 1.99 -2.68
C ALA A 60 -22.83 0.46 -2.73
N SER A 61 -23.94 0.00 -2.16
CA SER A 61 -24.56 -1.31 -2.50
C SER A 61 -25.61 -1.10 -3.59
N PRO A 62 -26.15 -2.16 -4.25
CA PRO A 62 -25.55 -3.37 -4.83
C PRO A 62 -25.92 -3.52 -6.34
N LYS A 63 -25.35 -4.52 -7.04
CA LYS A 63 -25.47 -4.87 -8.49
C LYS A 63 -24.43 -4.11 -9.33
N ASP A 64 -23.62 -4.73 -10.18
CA ASP A 64 -23.89 -5.87 -11.05
C ASP A 64 -22.72 -6.87 -11.02
N ASP A 65 -23.09 -8.15 -11.07
CA ASP A 65 -22.26 -9.24 -11.55
C ASP A 65 -21.82 -8.93 -12.99
N ASN A 66 -20.63 -8.35 -13.19
CA ASN A 66 -19.83 -8.69 -14.35
C ASN A 66 -18.38 -8.23 -14.25
N VAL A 67 -17.51 -9.08 -14.79
CA VAL A 67 -16.09 -8.88 -15.05
C VAL A 67 -15.14 -9.11 -13.87
N VAL A 68 -14.87 -10.38 -13.58
CA VAL A 68 -13.53 -10.91 -13.87
C VAL A 68 -13.68 -12.35 -14.39
N ASP A 69 -13.71 -12.49 -15.71
CA ASP A 69 -13.34 -13.73 -16.40
C ASP A 69 -11.83 -13.94 -16.17
N ALA A 70 -11.47 -14.44 -14.98
CA ALA A 70 -10.14 -14.97 -14.73
C ALA A 70 -10.19 -16.47 -15.05
N GLU A 71 -10.43 -16.80 -16.33
CA GLU A 71 -9.97 -18.05 -16.91
C GLU A 71 -8.43 -18.07 -16.86
N TYR A 72 -7.84 -18.27 -15.68
CA TYR A 72 -6.47 -18.75 -15.58
C TYR A 72 -6.50 -20.27 -15.70
N LYS A 73 -6.85 -20.74 -16.89
CA LYS A 73 -6.41 -22.04 -17.37
C LYS A 73 -5.09 -21.80 -18.10
N VAL A 74 -4.16 -22.70 -17.87
CA VAL A 74 -2.85 -22.84 -18.53
C VAL A 74 -1.71 -22.26 -17.72
N VAL A 75 -1.32 -23.03 -16.69
CA VAL A 75 0.08 -23.47 -16.60
C VAL A 75 0.07 -24.96 -16.33
N ASP A 76 0.68 -25.69 -17.24
CA ASP A 76 0.98 -27.12 -17.21
C ASP A 76 1.48 -27.59 -15.85
N ASP A 77 0.88 -28.66 -15.33
CA ASP A 77 1.61 -29.60 -14.47
C ASP A 77 1.49 -30.99 -15.11
N GLU A 78 2.42 -31.26 -16.02
CA GLU A 78 2.90 -32.62 -16.25
C GLU A 78 3.28 -33.24 -14.90
N LYS A 79 2.52 -34.25 -14.44
CA LYS A 79 3.05 -35.38 -13.66
C LYS A 79 2.00 -36.48 -13.45
N LYS A 80 2.22 -37.57 -14.20
CA LYS A 80 1.80 -38.97 -14.01
C LYS A 80 0.37 -39.38 -14.36
#